data_AF-A0A9P8EL16-F1
#
_entry.id   AF-A0A9P8EL16-F1
#
_cell.length_a   1.000
_cell.length_b   1.000
_cell.length_c   1.000
_cell.angle_alpha   90.00
_cell.angle_beta   90.00
_cell.angle_gamma   90.00
#
_symmetry.space_group_name_H-M   'P 1'
#
loop_
_entity.id
_entity.type
_entity.pdbx_description
1 polymer ?
#
loop_
_entity_poly.entity_id
_entity_poly.type
_entity_poly.pdbx_seq_one_letter_code
_entity_poly.pdbx_strand_id
1 'polypeptide(L)'
;WKQDPRIAPLRGALATWGLTIDDLDVASFHGTSTVANDKNESDVICQQMEHLGRKKGNALLGIFQKYLTGHPKGAAGAWMFNGCLQVLNSGIVPGNRNADNVDKIMEKFDYIVYPSRTIQTDGIKAFSVTSFGFGQKGAQAIGIHPKYLFATLDQAEFQSYKTRVEARQKKAYRYFHDGLINNTMFRAKDKSPYEDEQMSTVFLNPSARVSQDKKTAQLTFSAKPSKPARDANTTQMVESLLKVNSSGNSSPGVDVESIDAVNIENETFLERNFTQQEIDYCRKAPNPQASFTGKWSAKEAVFKSFNVASRGAGAPLKDIEIVNDEGGAPTVVLHGDAKAAAEQKGIKSTTVSISHSDAQVIAVAISSQ
;
A
#
# COMPACT_ATOMS: atom_id res chain seq x y z
N TRP A 1 0.91 -18.92 -1.33
CA TRP A 1 -0.30 -19.76 -1.45
C TRP A 1 -0.64 -20.16 -2.88
N LYS A 2 -0.41 -19.36 -3.93
CA LYS A 2 -0.77 -19.71 -5.33
C LYS A 2 -0.21 -21.04 -5.87
N GLN A 3 0.93 -21.50 -5.37
CA GLN A 3 1.57 -22.78 -5.75
C GLN A 3 1.60 -23.80 -4.60
N ASP A 4 0.97 -23.50 -3.46
CA ASP A 4 0.94 -24.41 -2.31
C ASP A 4 -0.42 -25.15 -2.28
N PRO A 5 -0.46 -26.46 -2.57
CA PRO A 5 -1.72 -27.20 -2.64
C PRO A 5 -2.42 -27.35 -1.28
N ARG A 6 -1.73 -27.06 -0.18
CA ARG A 6 -2.32 -27.10 1.18
C ARG A 6 -3.07 -25.83 1.55
N ILE A 7 -2.89 -24.75 0.77
CA ILE A 7 -3.51 -23.46 1.03
C ILE A 7 -4.54 -23.19 -0.07
N ALA A 8 -5.81 -23.46 0.24
CA ALA A 8 -6.92 -23.13 -0.65
C ALA A 8 -6.92 -21.63 -1.02
N PRO A 9 -7.36 -21.25 -2.24
CA PRO A 9 -7.39 -19.86 -2.66
C PRO A 9 -8.15 -18.92 -1.70
N LEU A 10 -9.28 -19.38 -1.17
CA LEU A 10 -10.08 -18.63 -0.18
C LEU A 10 -9.28 -18.34 1.10
N ARG A 11 -8.60 -19.36 1.66
CA ARG A 11 -7.72 -19.21 2.82
C ARG A 11 -6.54 -18.29 2.50
N GLY A 12 -5.91 -18.47 1.34
CA GLY A 12 -4.77 -17.65 0.91
C GLY A 12 -5.12 -16.17 0.77
N ALA A 13 -6.28 -15.85 0.20
CA ALA A 13 -6.75 -14.47 0.04
C ALA A 13 -6.93 -13.74 1.38
N LEU A 14 -7.49 -14.42 2.39
CA LEU A 14 -7.63 -13.89 3.75
C LEU A 14 -6.26 -13.79 4.45
N ALA A 15 -5.46 -14.85 4.36
CA ALA A 15 -4.17 -14.95 5.04
C ALA A 15 -3.13 -13.92 4.57
N THR A 16 -3.22 -13.42 3.33
CA THR A 16 -2.40 -12.29 2.85
C THR A 16 -2.54 -11.04 3.73
N TRP A 17 -3.67 -10.89 4.42
CA TRP A 17 -3.96 -9.77 5.32
C TRP A 17 -3.94 -10.18 6.80
N GLY A 18 -3.35 -11.33 7.13
CA GLY A 18 -3.34 -11.86 8.49
C GLY A 18 -4.70 -12.37 8.98
N LEU A 19 -5.65 -12.59 8.08
CA LEU A 19 -6.99 -13.09 8.41
C LEU A 19 -7.09 -14.60 8.27
N THR A 20 -7.89 -15.20 9.14
CA THR A 20 -8.22 -16.62 9.14
C THR A 20 -9.55 -16.86 8.43
N ILE A 21 -9.91 -18.13 8.21
CA ILE A 21 -11.24 -18.44 7.68
C ILE A 21 -12.35 -18.00 8.62
N ASP A 22 -12.08 -17.85 9.93
CA ASP A 22 -13.03 -17.40 10.95
C ASP A 22 -13.34 -15.90 10.89
N ASP A 23 -12.57 -15.12 10.12
CA ASP A 23 -12.76 -13.67 9.91
C ASP A 23 -13.60 -13.34 8.67
N LEU A 24 -14.11 -14.35 7.96
CA LEU A 24 -15.14 -14.16 6.93
C LEU A 24 -16.50 -14.03 7.64
N ASP A 25 -17.02 -12.83 7.84
CA ASP A 25 -18.17 -12.67 8.73
C ASP A 25 -19.51 -12.75 7.99
N VAL A 26 -19.53 -12.32 6.72
CA VAL A 26 -20.75 -12.13 5.93
C VAL A 26 -20.65 -12.88 4.60
N ALA A 27 -21.75 -13.50 4.20
CA ALA A 27 -21.91 -14.03 2.85
C ALA A 27 -23.13 -13.40 2.19
N SER A 28 -22.94 -12.73 1.06
CA SER A 28 -24.00 -12.19 0.22
C SER A 28 -24.33 -13.19 -0.87
N PHE A 29 -25.49 -13.82 -0.71
CA PHE A 29 -25.97 -14.94 -1.50
C PHE A 29 -26.54 -14.45 -2.83
N HIS A 30 -26.33 -15.25 -3.87
CA HIS A 30 -27.04 -15.11 -5.12
C HIS A 30 -28.54 -15.18 -4.88
N GLY A 31 -29.03 -16.07 -4.00
CA GLY A 31 -30.32 -15.95 -3.32
C GLY A 31 -31.46 -15.51 -4.24
N THR A 32 -31.80 -16.35 -5.21
CA THR A 32 -32.78 -16.00 -6.27
C THR A 32 -34.21 -16.33 -5.89
N SER A 33 -34.45 -16.84 -4.68
CA SER A 33 -35.75 -17.34 -4.24
C SER A 33 -36.24 -18.52 -5.09
N THR A 34 -35.30 -19.31 -5.62
CA THR A 34 -35.62 -20.57 -6.33
C THR A 34 -35.14 -21.75 -5.50
N VAL A 35 -35.93 -22.83 -5.47
CA VAL A 35 -35.65 -24.03 -4.66
C VAL A 35 -34.27 -24.60 -4.97
N ALA A 36 -33.91 -24.67 -6.25
CA ALA A 36 -32.63 -25.24 -6.67
C ALA A 36 -31.43 -24.36 -6.27
N ASN A 37 -31.50 -23.05 -6.52
CA ASN A 37 -30.38 -22.15 -6.25
C ASN A 37 -30.09 -22.03 -4.77
N ASP A 38 -31.09 -21.70 -3.96
CA ASP A 38 -30.86 -21.27 -2.57
C ASP A 38 -30.38 -22.44 -1.71
N LYS A 39 -30.85 -23.66 -2.02
CA LYS A 39 -30.33 -24.91 -1.43
C LYS A 39 -28.91 -25.21 -1.89
N ASN A 40 -28.63 -25.16 -3.21
CA ASN A 40 -27.30 -25.46 -3.76
C ASN A 40 -26.24 -24.48 -3.24
N GLU A 41 -26.55 -23.19 -3.24
CA GLU A 41 -25.64 -22.15 -2.80
C GLU A 41 -25.30 -22.28 -1.31
N SER A 42 -26.31 -22.54 -0.47
CA SER A 42 -26.10 -22.83 0.96
C SER A 42 -25.23 -24.06 1.19
N ASP A 43 -25.45 -25.12 0.40
CA ASP A 43 -24.66 -26.36 0.47
C ASP A 43 -23.19 -26.11 0.11
N VAL A 44 -22.93 -25.45 -1.01
CA VAL A 44 -21.57 -25.13 -1.45
C VAL A 44 -20.82 -24.28 -0.42
N ILE A 45 -21.45 -23.22 0.11
CA ILE A 45 -20.82 -22.36 1.11
C ILE A 45 -20.55 -23.13 2.41
N CYS A 46 -21.50 -23.94 2.86
CA CYS A 46 -21.35 -24.76 4.06
C CYS A 46 -20.19 -25.76 3.92
N GLN A 47 -20.09 -26.46 2.79
CA GLN A 47 -18.99 -27.38 2.49
C GLN A 47 -17.63 -26.65 2.43
N GLN A 48 -17.58 -25.43 1.87
CA GLN A 48 -16.36 -24.62 1.88
C GLN A 48 -15.91 -24.30 3.32
N MET A 49 -16.85 -23.87 4.19
CA MET A 49 -16.54 -23.55 5.58
C MET A 49 -16.05 -24.78 6.35
N GLU A 50 -16.72 -25.91 6.16
CA GLU A 50 -16.34 -27.19 6.76
C GLU A 50 -14.94 -27.64 6.31
N HIS A 51 -14.68 -27.66 5.00
CA HIS A 51 -13.40 -28.08 4.43
C HIS A 51 -12.23 -27.21 4.92
N LEU A 52 -12.47 -25.92 5.10
CA LEU A 52 -11.46 -24.97 5.57
C LEU A 52 -11.32 -24.93 7.10
N GLY A 53 -12.12 -25.72 7.83
CA GLY A 53 -12.04 -25.83 9.29
C GLY A 53 -12.57 -24.59 10.02
N ARG A 54 -13.61 -23.94 9.49
CA ARG A 54 -14.33 -22.86 10.19
C ARG A 54 -14.78 -23.36 11.57
N LYS A 55 -14.64 -22.55 12.61
CA LYS A 55 -15.01 -22.93 13.97
C LYS A 55 -16.52 -23.15 14.08
N LYS A 56 -16.94 -24.28 14.65
CA LYS A 56 -18.36 -24.55 14.93
C LYS A 56 -18.96 -23.47 15.83
N GLY A 57 -20.15 -22.99 15.47
CA GLY A 57 -20.83 -21.88 16.15
C GLY A 57 -20.42 -20.48 15.63
N ASN A 58 -19.37 -20.38 14.82
CA ASN A 58 -18.98 -19.13 14.15
C ASN A 58 -19.60 -19.06 12.75
N ALA A 59 -20.92 -18.92 12.67
CA ALA A 59 -21.66 -18.95 11.41
C ALA A 59 -21.54 -17.64 10.62
N LEU A 60 -21.59 -17.75 9.29
CA LEU A 60 -21.68 -16.63 8.36
C LEU A 60 -23.05 -15.96 8.47
N LEU A 61 -23.07 -14.63 8.46
CA LEU A 61 -24.31 -13.88 8.35
C LEU A 61 -24.73 -13.78 6.87
N GLY A 62 -25.80 -14.49 6.51
CA GLY A 62 -26.32 -14.52 5.14
C GLY A 62 -27.10 -13.26 4.77
N ILE A 63 -26.76 -12.64 3.64
CA ILE A 63 -27.49 -11.51 3.05
C ILE A 63 -28.14 -11.95 1.74
N PHE A 64 -29.44 -11.71 1.60
CA PHE A 64 -30.25 -12.12 0.44
C PHE A 64 -30.85 -10.90 -0.28
N GLN A 65 -30.02 -9.98 -0.77
CA GLN A 65 -30.43 -8.65 -1.27
C GLN A 65 -31.61 -8.66 -2.27
N LYS A 66 -31.75 -9.74 -3.05
CA LYS A 66 -32.80 -9.87 -4.07
C LYS A 66 -34.22 -9.95 -3.50
N TYR A 67 -34.38 -10.16 -2.19
CA TYR A 67 -35.69 -9.99 -1.54
C TYR A 67 -36.26 -8.59 -1.80
N LEU A 68 -35.39 -7.58 -1.88
CA LEU A 68 -35.76 -6.19 -2.07
C LEU A 68 -35.65 -5.75 -3.54
N THR A 69 -34.57 -6.14 -4.21
CA THR A 69 -34.24 -5.62 -5.54
C THR A 69 -34.80 -6.45 -6.70
N GLY A 70 -35.30 -7.65 -6.42
CA GLY A 70 -35.48 -8.68 -7.45
C GLY A 70 -34.14 -9.11 -8.08
N HIS A 71 -34.21 -9.87 -9.18
CA HIS A 71 -33.02 -10.39 -9.87
C HIS A 71 -32.73 -9.65 -11.19
N PRO A 72 -31.72 -8.77 -11.25
CA PRO A 72 -31.41 -7.97 -12.45
C PRO A 72 -30.46 -8.69 -13.43
N LYS A 73 -30.45 -10.03 -13.44
CA LYS A 73 -29.58 -10.86 -14.28
C LYS A 73 -28.09 -10.44 -14.17
N GLY A 74 -27.52 -9.86 -15.23
CA GLY A 74 -26.09 -9.51 -15.30
C GLY A 74 -25.63 -8.53 -14.22
N ALA A 75 -26.48 -7.61 -13.77
CA ALA A 75 -26.09 -6.62 -12.75
C ALA A 75 -26.13 -7.17 -11.31
N ALA A 76 -26.61 -8.41 -11.11
CA ALA A 76 -26.91 -8.93 -9.78
C ALA A 76 -25.70 -8.96 -8.86
N GLY A 77 -24.57 -9.47 -9.36
CA GLY A 77 -23.32 -9.52 -8.59
C GLY A 77 -22.79 -8.12 -8.25
N ALA A 78 -22.95 -7.13 -9.13
CA ALA A 78 -22.50 -5.76 -8.89
C ALA A 78 -23.29 -5.08 -7.76
N TRP A 79 -24.61 -5.26 -7.71
CA TRP A 79 -25.44 -4.71 -6.63
C TRP A 79 -25.14 -5.37 -5.28
N MET A 80 -24.92 -6.69 -5.29
CA MET A 80 -24.52 -7.45 -4.11
C MET A 80 -23.16 -6.97 -3.60
N PHE A 81 -22.20 -6.77 -4.50
CA PHE A 81 -20.88 -6.25 -4.16
C PHE A 81 -20.96 -4.83 -3.58
N ASN A 82 -21.75 -3.93 -4.17
CA ASN A 82 -22.00 -2.60 -3.61
C ASN A 82 -22.58 -2.67 -2.19
N GLY A 83 -23.55 -3.57 -1.96
CA GLY A 83 -24.12 -3.80 -0.62
C GLY A 83 -23.07 -4.29 0.37
N CYS A 84 -22.21 -5.21 -0.03
CA CYS A 84 -21.12 -5.70 0.82
C CYS A 84 -20.08 -4.62 1.16
N LEU A 85 -19.77 -3.71 0.23
CA LEU A 85 -18.92 -2.54 0.53
C LEU A 85 -19.58 -1.62 1.58
N GLN A 86 -20.91 -1.45 1.53
CA GLN A 86 -21.64 -0.68 2.55
C GLN A 86 -21.61 -1.40 3.90
N VAL A 87 -21.77 -2.73 3.91
CA VAL A 87 -21.69 -3.56 5.12
C VAL A 87 -20.32 -3.44 5.77
N LEU A 88 -19.22 -3.53 5.01
CA LEU A 88 -17.86 -3.34 5.55
C LEU A 88 -17.71 -2.01 6.27
N ASN A 89 -18.12 -0.92 5.62
CA ASN A 89 -17.91 0.43 6.16
C ASN A 89 -18.85 0.77 7.33
N SER A 90 -20.04 0.16 7.40
CA SER A 90 -21.05 0.49 8.42
C SER A 90 -21.10 -0.50 9.60
N GLY A 91 -20.62 -1.73 9.41
CA GLY A 91 -20.87 -2.83 10.35
C GLY A 91 -22.35 -3.27 10.40
N ILE A 92 -23.18 -2.80 9.47
CA ILE A 92 -24.61 -3.15 9.43
C ILE A 92 -24.82 -4.31 8.47
N VAL A 93 -25.36 -5.42 8.96
CA VAL A 93 -25.77 -6.57 8.16
C VAL A 93 -27.28 -6.53 7.95
N PRO A 94 -27.77 -6.25 6.72
CA PRO A 94 -29.20 -6.18 6.44
C PRO A 94 -29.84 -7.58 6.45
N GLY A 95 -30.92 -7.73 7.23
CA GLY A 95 -31.70 -8.97 7.24
C GLY A 95 -32.62 -9.09 6.01
N ASN A 96 -32.92 -10.33 5.64
CA ASN A 96 -33.94 -10.66 4.64
C ASN A 96 -35.33 -10.48 5.26
N ARG A 97 -35.96 -9.33 5.03
CA ARG A 97 -37.28 -9.02 5.63
C ARG A 97 -38.42 -9.89 5.10
N ASN A 98 -38.22 -10.57 3.97
CA ASN A 98 -39.18 -11.51 3.40
C ASN A 98 -38.89 -12.96 3.79
N ALA A 99 -37.88 -13.24 4.62
CA ALA A 99 -37.71 -14.54 5.26
C ALA A 99 -38.75 -14.69 6.39
N ASP A 100 -40.00 -14.92 6.00
CA ASP A 100 -41.13 -15.19 6.89
C ASP A 100 -40.94 -16.50 7.65
N ASN A 101 -40.45 -17.54 6.96
CA ASN A 101 -39.98 -18.76 7.56
C ASN A 101 -38.83 -19.35 6.74
N VAL A 102 -37.72 -19.68 7.40
CA VAL A 102 -36.58 -20.34 6.75
C VAL A 102 -36.95 -21.81 6.50
N ASP A 103 -36.72 -22.29 5.27
CA ASP A 103 -36.99 -23.68 4.90
C ASP A 103 -36.25 -24.64 5.86
N LYS A 104 -36.97 -25.65 6.37
CA LYS A 104 -36.44 -26.68 7.27
C LYS A 104 -35.21 -27.38 6.70
N ILE A 105 -35.10 -27.51 5.37
CA ILE A 105 -33.92 -28.11 4.73
C ILE A 105 -32.65 -27.30 5.01
N MET A 106 -32.76 -25.99 5.27
CA MET A 106 -31.61 -25.13 5.54
C MET A 106 -30.99 -25.36 6.92
N GLU A 107 -31.71 -26.01 7.85
CA GLU A 107 -31.23 -26.33 9.20
C GLU A 107 -29.94 -27.16 9.18
N LYS A 108 -29.72 -27.97 8.13
CA LYS A 108 -28.51 -28.79 7.98
C LYS A 108 -27.23 -28.00 7.67
N PHE A 109 -27.36 -26.70 7.35
CA PHE A 109 -26.23 -25.85 6.96
C PHE A 109 -25.72 -25.05 8.17
N ASP A 110 -25.12 -25.76 9.13
CA ASP A 110 -24.72 -25.26 10.47
C ASP A 110 -23.74 -24.06 10.48
N TYR A 111 -23.13 -23.72 9.34
CA TYR A 111 -22.21 -22.57 9.20
C TYR A 111 -22.87 -21.31 8.65
N ILE A 112 -24.19 -21.28 8.45
CA ILE A 112 -24.92 -20.13 7.89
C ILE A 112 -26.07 -19.73 8.81
N VAL A 113 -26.17 -18.43 9.11
CA VAL A 113 -27.33 -17.82 9.74
C VAL A 113 -28.12 -17.06 8.68
N TYR A 114 -29.45 -17.19 8.72
CA TYR A 114 -30.41 -16.56 7.80
C TYR A 114 -31.21 -15.46 8.53
N PRO A 115 -30.62 -14.27 8.76
CA PRO A 115 -31.25 -13.22 9.55
C PRO A 115 -32.45 -12.60 8.83
N SER A 116 -33.60 -12.50 9.49
CA SER A 116 -34.78 -11.78 8.98
C SER A 116 -34.81 -10.29 9.32
N ARG A 117 -33.97 -9.88 10.28
CA ARG A 117 -33.84 -8.50 10.76
C ARG A 117 -32.40 -8.01 10.64
N THR A 118 -32.24 -6.70 10.48
CA THR A 118 -30.93 -6.06 10.43
C THR A 118 -30.18 -6.24 11.76
N ILE A 119 -28.89 -6.51 11.66
CA ILE A 119 -27.97 -6.65 12.79
C ILE A 119 -26.90 -5.57 12.68
N GLN A 120 -26.71 -4.78 13.73
CA GLN A 120 -25.55 -3.92 13.89
C GLN A 120 -24.45 -4.72 14.60
N THR A 121 -23.31 -4.89 13.96
CA THR A 121 -22.11 -5.49 14.57
C THR A 121 -21.16 -4.40 15.06
N ASP A 122 -20.09 -4.81 15.75
CA ASP A 122 -18.95 -3.98 16.12
C ASP A 122 -17.93 -3.80 14.97
N GLY A 123 -18.17 -4.45 13.83
CA GLY A 123 -17.39 -4.37 12.61
C GLY A 123 -17.50 -5.63 11.78
N ILE A 124 -17.12 -5.53 10.50
CA ILE A 124 -17.02 -6.67 9.58
C ILE A 124 -15.61 -6.64 8.99
N LYS A 125 -14.91 -7.77 9.05
CA LYS A 125 -13.53 -7.93 8.57
C LYS A 125 -13.49 -8.32 7.10
N ALA A 126 -14.33 -9.27 6.70
CA ALA A 126 -14.43 -9.71 5.32
C ALA A 126 -15.84 -10.19 4.95
N PHE A 127 -16.14 -10.15 3.65
CA PHE A 127 -17.37 -10.69 3.10
C PHE A 127 -17.09 -11.63 1.91
N SER A 128 -18.04 -12.51 1.63
CA SER A 128 -18.14 -13.26 0.38
C SER A 128 -19.33 -12.78 -0.45
N VAL A 129 -19.18 -12.73 -1.77
CA VAL A 129 -20.26 -12.56 -2.74
C VAL A 129 -20.23 -13.76 -3.67
N THR A 130 -21.29 -14.54 -3.70
CA THR A 130 -21.44 -15.70 -4.59
C THR A 130 -22.47 -15.42 -5.66
N SER A 131 -22.23 -15.90 -6.88
CA SER A 131 -23.15 -15.74 -8.00
C SER A 131 -23.18 -16.98 -8.88
N PHE A 132 -24.38 -17.43 -9.23
CA PHE A 132 -24.62 -18.59 -10.08
C PHE A 132 -25.51 -18.20 -11.26
N GLY A 133 -24.98 -18.29 -12.47
CA GLY A 133 -25.69 -17.97 -13.70
C GLY A 133 -25.88 -19.20 -14.60
N PHE A 134 -26.84 -19.07 -15.53
CA PHE A 134 -27.04 -20.02 -16.61
C PHE A 134 -25.74 -20.26 -17.40
N GLY A 135 -25.57 -21.48 -17.91
CA GLY A 135 -24.34 -21.89 -18.60
C GLY A 135 -23.18 -22.13 -17.65
N GLN A 136 -23.48 -22.69 -16.46
CA GLN A 136 -22.50 -23.11 -15.44
C GLN A 136 -21.56 -21.97 -15.01
N LYS A 137 -22.11 -20.76 -14.84
CA LYS A 137 -21.35 -19.58 -14.43
C LYS A 137 -21.38 -19.44 -12.91
N GLY A 138 -20.50 -20.15 -12.22
CA GLY A 138 -20.23 -19.93 -10.80
C GLY A 138 -19.11 -18.93 -10.59
N ALA A 139 -19.30 -17.98 -9.67
CA ALA A 139 -18.26 -17.03 -9.28
C ALA A 139 -18.35 -16.71 -7.78
N GLN A 140 -17.20 -16.46 -7.17
CA GLN A 140 -17.09 -16.01 -5.79
C GLN A 140 -16.07 -14.87 -5.71
N ALA A 141 -16.45 -13.79 -5.06
CA ALA A 141 -15.56 -12.67 -4.74
C ALA A 141 -15.46 -12.52 -3.23
N ILE A 142 -14.26 -12.23 -2.74
CA ILE A 142 -14.00 -11.96 -1.33
C ILE A 142 -13.57 -10.51 -1.20
N GLY A 143 -14.25 -9.75 -0.35
CA GLY A 143 -13.87 -8.39 0.00
C GLY A 143 -13.35 -8.32 1.42
N ILE A 144 -12.28 -7.57 1.63
CA ILE A 144 -11.64 -7.38 2.93
C ILE A 144 -11.76 -5.91 3.32
N HIS A 145 -11.98 -5.63 4.60
CA HIS A 145 -12.14 -4.28 5.11
C HIS A 145 -10.91 -3.42 4.74
N PRO A 146 -11.08 -2.19 4.22
CA PRO A 146 -9.96 -1.35 3.77
C PRO A 146 -8.96 -0.96 4.87
N LYS A 147 -9.31 -1.17 6.14
CA LYS A 147 -8.43 -0.89 7.29
C LYS A 147 -7.16 -1.74 7.27
N TYR A 148 -7.23 -2.95 6.72
CA TYR A 148 -6.07 -3.84 6.59
C TYR A 148 -5.07 -3.31 5.56
N LEU A 149 -5.52 -2.55 4.55
CA LEU A 149 -4.63 -1.82 3.65
C LEU A 149 -3.96 -0.65 4.36
N PHE A 150 -4.72 0.14 5.13
CA PHE A 150 -4.14 1.28 5.84
C PHE A 150 -3.13 0.87 6.90
N ALA A 151 -3.29 -0.33 7.49
CA ALA A 151 -2.34 -0.90 8.43
C ALA A 151 -0.99 -1.29 7.81
N THR A 152 -0.87 -1.34 6.47
CA THR A 152 0.42 -1.59 5.80
C THR A 152 1.19 -0.31 5.47
N LEU A 153 0.59 0.85 5.69
CA LEU A 153 1.22 2.15 5.42
C LEU A 153 1.89 2.65 6.69
N ASP A 154 3.01 3.35 6.54
CA ASP A 154 3.57 4.11 7.65
C ASP A 154 2.63 5.26 8.05
N GLN A 155 2.84 5.79 9.26
CA GLN A 155 1.98 6.83 9.79
C GLN A 155 1.97 8.11 8.93
N ALA A 156 3.12 8.51 8.38
CA ALA A 156 3.23 9.73 7.59
C ALA A 156 2.51 9.60 6.25
N GLU A 157 2.66 8.46 5.57
CA GLU A 157 1.98 8.14 4.33
C GLU A 157 0.46 8.08 4.54
N PHE A 158 0.00 7.42 5.60
CA PHE A 158 -1.42 7.38 5.93
C PHE A 158 -2.00 8.79 6.19
N GLN A 159 -1.30 9.64 6.95
CA GLN A 159 -1.77 11.02 7.20
C GLN A 159 -1.79 11.86 5.91
N SER A 160 -0.79 11.69 5.04
CA SER A 160 -0.76 12.34 3.72
C SER A 160 -1.94 11.90 2.84
N TYR A 161 -2.20 10.59 2.77
CA TYR A 161 -3.36 10.03 2.08
C TYR A 161 -4.67 10.58 2.63
N LYS A 162 -4.86 10.53 3.95
CA LYS A 162 -6.06 11.02 4.64
C LYS A 162 -6.33 12.49 4.30
N THR A 163 -5.33 13.35 4.41
CA THR A 163 -5.44 14.77 4.08
C THR A 163 -5.91 14.99 2.63
N ARG A 164 -5.35 14.22 1.68
CA ARG A 164 -5.74 14.29 0.26
C ARG A 164 -7.17 13.80 0.03
N VAL A 165 -7.60 12.75 0.73
CA VAL A 165 -8.98 12.22 0.63
C VAL A 165 -9.99 13.20 1.20
N GLU A 166 -9.73 13.78 2.38
CA GLU A 166 -10.63 14.77 2.99
C GLU A 166 -10.80 16.01 2.11
N ALA A 167 -9.70 16.51 1.53
CA ALA A 167 -9.75 17.60 0.56
C ALA A 167 -10.56 17.23 -0.70
N ARG A 168 -10.43 15.99 -1.19
CA ARG A 168 -11.22 15.46 -2.32
C ARG A 168 -12.69 15.33 -1.96
N GLN A 169 -13.04 14.84 -0.77
CA GLN A 169 -14.41 14.67 -0.31
C GLN A 169 -15.15 16.01 -0.26
N LYS A 170 -14.52 17.07 0.26
CA LYS A 170 -15.09 18.43 0.26
C LYS A 170 -15.40 18.92 -1.15
N LYS A 171 -14.47 18.70 -2.10
CA LYS A 171 -14.67 19.06 -3.52
C LYS A 171 -15.78 18.24 -4.17
N ALA A 172 -15.81 16.93 -3.90
CA ALA A 172 -16.81 16.00 -4.45
C ALA A 172 -18.21 16.31 -3.91
N TYR A 173 -18.35 16.63 -2.62
CA TYR A 173 -19.60 17.06 -2.02
C TYR A 173 -20.16 18.31 -2.73
N ARG A 174 -19.32 19.34 -2.89
CA ARG A 174 -19.73 20.56 -3.63
C ARG A 174 -20.14 20.24 -5.06
N TYR A 175 -19.36 19.43 -5.78
CA TYR A 175 -19.65 19.04 -7.16
C TYR A 175 -20.97 18.25 -7.27
N PHE A 176 -21.20 17.30 -6.36
CA PHE A 176 -22.43 16.51 -6.31
C PHE A 176 -23.66 17.40 -6.09
N HIS A 177 -23.62 18.30 -5.10
CA HIS A 177 -24.74 19.18 -4.81
C HIS A 177 -25.02 20.17 -5.95
N ASP A 178 -23.97 20.77 -6.53
CA ASP A 178 -24.09 21.63 -7.72
C ASP A 178 -24.69 20.86 -8.90
N GLY A 179 -24.18 19.67 -9.17
CA GLY A 179 -24.66 18.80 -10.24
C GLY A 179 -26.11 18.38 -10.06
N LEU A 180 -26.51 18.06 -8.83
CA LEU A 180 -27.86 17.60 -8.49
C LEU A 180 -28.90 18.71 -8.69
N ILE A 181 -28.66 19.91 -8.14
CA ILE A 181 -29.64 21.01 -8.23
C ILE A 181 -29.73 21.59 -9.64
N ASN A 182 -28.63 21.54 -10.40
CA ASN A 182 -28.56 22.12 -11.74
C ASN A 182 -28.75 21.09 -12.86
N ASN A 183 -29.04 19.81 -12.56
CA ASN A 183 -29.13 18.73 -13.53
C ASN A 183 -27.87 18.57 -14.41
N THR A 184 -26.69 18.79 -13.82
CA THR A 184 -25.39 18.73 -14.51
C THR A 184 -24.45 17.67 -13.92
N MET A 185 -25.01 16.66 -13.24
CA MET A 185 -24.26 15.51 -12.71
C MET A 185 -23.46 14.79 -13.80
N PHE A 186 -24.08 14.60 -14.97
CA PHE A 186 -23.40 14.12 -16.16
C PHE A 186 -23.04 15.30 -17.05
N ARG A 187 -21.77 15.40 -17.44
CA ARG A 187 -21.29 16.36 -18.43
C ARG A 187 -20.44 15.61 -19.44
N ALA A 188 -20.95 15.49 -20.67
CA ALA A 188 -20.20 14.89 -21.75
C ALA A 188 -18.90 15.65 -22.00
N LYS A 189 -17.86 14.94 -22.42
CA LYS A 189 -16.60 15.54 -22.86
C LYS A 189 -16.67 15.71 -24.37
N ASP A 190 -16.43 16.93 -24.84
CA ASP A 190 -16.53 17.23 -26.28
C ASP A 190 -15.25 16.84 -27.05
N LYS A 191 -14.12 16.73 -26.36
CA LYS A 191 -12.81 16.42 -26.93
C LYS A 191 -11.99 15.51 -26.03
N SER A 192 -11.04 14.81 -26.65
CA SER A 192 -9.96 14.11 -25.99
C SER A 192 -9.06 15.08 -25.20
N PRO A 193 -8.28 14.60 -24.21
CA PRO A 193 -7.30 15.43 -23.50
C PRO A 193 -6.03 15.74 -24.31
N TYR A 194 -5.95 15.30 -25.56
CA TYR A 194 -4.87 15.56 -26.52
C TYR A 194 -5.48 16.01 -27.84
N GLU A 195 -4.72 16.81 -28.60
CA GLU A 195 -5.05 17.14 -29.99
C GLU A 195 -4.65 15.98 -30.93
N ASP A 196 -5.21 15.95 -32.13
CA ASP A 196 -5.04 14.84 -33.08
C ASP A 196 -3.57 14.66 -33.47
N GLU A 197 -2.79 15.74 -33.57
CA GLU A 197 -1.35 15.70 -33.88
C GLU A 197 -0.53 15.07 -32.74
N GLN A 198 -1.04 15.10 -31.51
CA GLN A 198 -0.37 14.54 -30.34
C GLN A 198 -0.68 13.06 -30.14
N MET A 199 -1.76 12.53 -30.76
CA MET A 199 -2.30 11.20 -30.48
C MET A 199 -1.22 10.10 -30.48
N SER A 200 -0.42 10.02 -31.54
CA SER A 200 0.65 9.01 -31.66
C SER A 200 1.70 9.16 -30.55
N THR A 201 2.14 10.39 -30.28
CA THR A 201 3.15 10.66 -29.25
C THR A 201 2.66 10.34 -27.83
N VAL A 202 1.36 10.52 -27.57
CA VAL A 202 0.73 10.16 -26.29
C VAL A 202 0.59 8.65 -26.16
N PHE A 203 0.08 7.97 -27.20
CA PHE A 203 -0.16 6.52 -27.17
C PHE A 203 1.13 5.71 -27.06
N LEU A 204 2.22 6.19 -27.67
CA LEU A 204 3.51 5.51 -27.65
C LEU A 204 4.37 5.85 -26.42
N ASN A 205 3.95 6.80 -25.57
CA ASN A 205 4.70 7.21 -24.40
C ASN A 205 4.00 6.76 -23.09
N PRO A 206 4.44 5.66 -22.46
CA PRO A 206 3.83 5.18 -21.21
C PRO A 206 4.03 6.14 -20.02
N SER A 207 4.95 7.10 -20.13
CA SER A 207 5.20 8.14 -19.12
C SER A 207 4.42 9.43 -19.37
N ALA A 208 3.67 9.55 -20.47
CA ALA A 208 2.88 10.75 -20.74
C ALA A 208 1.80 10.94 -19.68
N ARG A 209 1.69 12.16 -19.14
CA ARG A 209 0.66 12.55 -18.15
C ARG A 209 0.03 13.88 -18.54
N VAL A 210 -1.23 14.06 -18.15
CA VAL A 210 -1.94 15.33 -18.29
C VAL A 210 -1.51 16.32 -17.21
N SER A 211 -1.58 17.59 -17.53
CA SER A 211 -1.39 18.70 -16.58
C SER A 211 -2.58 19.64 -16.66
N GLN A 212 -2.80 20.43 -15.60
CA GLN A 212 -3.87 21.41 -15.61
C GLN A 212 -3.46 22.62 -16.45
N ASP A 213 -4.21 22.90 -17.50
CA ASP A 213 -4.05 24.12 -18.28
C ASP A 213 -4.39 25.34 -17.42
N LYS A 214 -3.48 26.32 -17.39
CA LYS A 214 -3.61 27.49 -16.51
C LYS A 214 -4.75 28.43 -16.92
N LYS A 215 -5.19 28.40 -18.18
CA LYS A 215 -6.25 29.29 -18.70
C LYS A 215 -7.63 28.65 -18.56
N THR A 216 -7.76 27.38 -18.91
CA THR A 216 -9.04 26.67 -18.96
C THR A 216 -9.33 25.83 -17.72
N ALA A 217 -8.33 25.62 -16.86
CA ALA A 217 -8.36 24.69 -15.73
C ALA A 217 -8.67 23.23 -16.11
N GLN A 218 -8.66 22.88 -17.40
CA GLN A 218 -8.86 21.53 -17.91
C GLN A 218 -7.57 20.71 -17.85
N LEU A 219 -7.69 19.39 -17.83
CA LEU A 219 -6.54 18.49 -17.86
C LEU A 219 -6.22 18.12 -19.32
N THR A 220 -5.06 18.55 -19.82
CA THR A 220 -4.61 18.29 -21.20
C THR A 220 -3.15 17.84 -21.24
N PHE A 221 -2.76 17.15 -22.31
CA PHE A 221 -1.37 16.79 -22.57
C PHE A 221 -0.60 18.02 -23.10
N SER A 222 0.57 18.30 -22.52
CA SER A 222 1.40 19.40 -23.00
C SER A 222 1.98 19.09 -24.38
N ALA A 223 2.06 20.10 -25.25
CA ALA A 223 2.72 19.98 -26.56
C ALA A 223 4.22 19.61 -26.45
N LYS A 224 4.85 19.88 -25.31
CA LYS A 224 6.22 19.45 -25.02
C LYS A 224 6.20 18.16 -24.20
N PRO A 225 6.88 17.09 -24.62
CA PRO A 225 7.00 15.89 -23.81
C PRO A 225 7.74 16.22 -22.50
N SER A 226 7.21 15.72 -21.37
CA SER A 226 7.94 15.81 -20.11
C SER A 226 9.25 15.06 -20.26
N LYS A 227 10.38 15.74 -20.06
CA LYS A 227 11.68 15.04 -19.96
C LYS A 227 11.59 14.07 -18.78
N PRO A 228 12.07 12.82 -18.93
CA PRO A 228 12.18 11.93 -17.78
C PRO A 228 13.00 12.63 -16.69
N ALA A 229 12.48 12.63 -15.46
CA ALA A 229 13.20 13.18 -14.32
C ALA A 229 14.51 12.41 -14.19
N ARG A 230 15.64 13.10 -14.41
CA ARG A 230 16.96 12.56 -14.09
C ARG A 230 17.23 12.90 -12.64
N ASP A 231 17.56 11.90 -11.83
CA ASP A 231 18.01 12.14 -10.47
C ASP A 231 19.42 12.77 -10.51
N ALA A 232 19.44 14.09 -10.32
CA ALA A 232 20.67 14.88 -10.33
C ALA A 232 21.64 14.42 -9.22
N ASN A 233 21.12 13.93 -8.10
CA ASN A 233 21.93 13.51 -6.96
C ASN A 233 22.65 12.18 -7.26
N THR A 234 21.97 11.22 -7.88
CA THR A 234 22.62 9.98 -8.36
C THR A 234 23.67 10.28 -9.44
N THR A 235 23.42 11.26 -10.32
CA THR A 235 24.40 11.67 -11.33
C THR A 235 25.66 12.26 -10.67
N GLN A 236 25.49 13.15 -9.69
CA GLN A 236 26.59 13.71 -8.91
C GLN A 236 27.39 12.64 -8.14
N MET A 237 26.74 11.61 -7.60
CA MET A 237 27.46 10.49 -6.97
C MET A 237 28.35 9.72 -7.94
N VAL A 238 27.85 9.39 -9.12
CA VAL A 238 28.64 8.68 -10.14
C VAL A 238 29.83 9.55 -10.58
N GLU A 239 29.63 10.85 -10.76
CA GLU A 239 30.72 11.79 -11.03
C GLU A 239 31.75 11.83 -9.89
N SER A 240 31.30 11.72 -8.64
CA SER A 240 32.18 11.66 -7.47
C SER A 240 33.08 10.42 -7.52
N LEU A 241 32.51 9.26 -7.86
CA LEU A 241 33.27 8.00 -8.04
C LEU A 241 34.28 8.08 -9.19
N LEU A 242 33.93 8.70 -10.31
CA LEU A 242 34.84 8.87 -11.45
C LEU A 242 36.05 9.75 -11.09
N LYS A 243 35.87 10.77 -10.24
CA LYS A 243 36.97 11.59 -9.71
C LYS A 243 37.92 10.80 -8.81
N VAL A 244 37.44 9.78 -8.08
CA VAL A 244 38.28 8.94 -7.21
C VAL A 244 39.28 8.12 -8.03
N ASN A 245 38.86 7.47 -9.12
CA ASN A 245 39.78 6.75 -10.00
C ASN A 245 40.88 7.62 -10.61
N SER A 246 40.72 8.95 -10.55
CA SER A 246 41.71 9.91 -11.02
C SER A 246 42.78 10.25 -9.95
N SER A 247 42.55 9.90 -8.67
CA SER A 247 43.40 10.29 -7.53
C SER A 247 43.85 9.05 -6.73
N GLY A 248 45.11 8.64 -6.88
CA GLY A 248 45.66 7.39 -6.33
C GLY A 248 45.73 7.24 -4.79
N ASN A 249 45.27 8.23 -4.01
CA ASN A 249 45.33 8.25 -2.54
C ASN A 249 43.94 8.27 -1.85
N SER A 250 42.88 7.90 -2.56
CA SER A 250 41.50 7.92 -2.04
C SER A 250 40.88 6.52 -2.07
N SER A 251 40.08 6.20 -1.06
CA SER A 251 39.36 4.93 -0.93
C SER A 251 37.85 5.15 -0.98
N PRO A 252 37.14 4.56 -1.95
CA PRO A 252 35.69 4.70 -2.06
C PRO A 252 34.95 3.65 -1.22
N GLY A 253 33.81 4.03 -0.65
CA GLY A 253 32.81 3.14 -0.09
C GLY A 253 31.45 3.43 -0.73
N VAL A 254 30.75 2.38 -1.16
CA VAL A 254 29.42 2.48 -1.75
C VAL A 254 28.48 1.59 -0.99
N ASP A 255 27.32 2.12 -0.68
CA ASP A 255 26.25 1.39 -0.01
C ASP A 255 24.89 1.71 -0.64
N VAL A 256 24.03 0.70 -0.72
CA VAL A 256 22.70 0.81 -1.29
C VAL A 256 21.75 0.04 -0.38
N GLU A 257 20.69 0.72 0.04
CA GLU A 257 19.69 0.17 0.95
C GLU A 257 18.31 0.30 0.33
N SER A 258 17.47 -0.71 0.53
CA SER A 258 16.05 -0.58 0.23
C SER A 258 15.42 0.44 1.17
N ILE A 259 14.44 1.22 0.71
CA ILE A 259 13.86 2.31 1.53
C ILE A 259 13.28 1.78 2.85
N ASP A 260 12.81 0.54 2.86
CA ASP A 260 12.20 -0.20 3.97
C ASP A 260 13.20 -1.02 4.80
N ALA A 261 14.51 -0.94 4.52
CA ALA A 261 15.53 -1.69 5.23
C ALA A 261 15.64 -1.32 6.72
N VAL A 262 15.33 -0.05 7.07
CA VAL A 262 15.35 0.44 8.45
C VAL A 262 13.93 0.50 9.00
N ASN A 263 13.63 -0.27 10.05
CA ASN A 263 12.37 -0.09 10.79
C ASN A 263 12.50 1.10 11.76
N ILE A 264 11.90 2.25 11.41
CA ILE A 264 11.97 3.48 12.20
C ILE A 264 11.13 3.46 13.50
N GLU A 265 10.29 2.44 13.69
CA GLU A 265 9.55 2.22 14.94
C GLU A 265 10.37 1.40 15.95
N ASN A 266 11.48 0.80 15.52
CA ASN A 266 12.36 0.04 16.39
C ASN A 266 13.35 0.97 17.12
N GLU A 267 12.94 1.50 18.26
CA GLU A 267 13.77 2.40 19.08
C GLU A 267 15.11 1.78 19.47
N THR A 268 15.18 0.46 19.70
CA THR A 268 16.45 -0.22 20.01
C THR A 268 17.45 -0.12 18.86
N PHE A 269 16.99 -0.24 17.61
CA PHE A 269 17.87 -0.08 16.45
C PHE A 269 18.33 1.39 16.31
N LEU A 270 17.41 2.34 16.48
CA LEU A 270 17.71 3.77 16.37
C LEU A 270 18.71 4.22 17.44
N GLU A 271 18.47 3.90 18.71
CA GLU A 271 19.33 4.29 19.83
C GLU A 271 20.74 3.71 19.73
N ARG A 272 20.87 2.49 19.17
CA ARG A 272 22.17 1.81 19.02
C ARG A 272 23.02 2.33 17.87
N ASN A 273 22.41 2.87 16.82
CA ASN A 273 23.11 3.17 15.56
C ASN A 273 23.14 4.66 15.19
N PHE A 274 22.27 5.48 15.78
CA PHE A 274 22.15 6.90 15.47
C PHE A 274 22.42 7.75 16.72
N THR A 275 23.01 8.92 16.52
CA THR A 275 23.12 9.95 17.54
C THR A 275 21.77 10.63 17.75
N GLN A 276 21.59 11.29 18.91
CA GLN A 276 20.35 12.01 19.17
C GLN A 276 20.10 13.10 18.13
N GLN A 277 21.16 13.76 17.68
CA GLN A 277 21.07 14.81 16.65
C GLN A 277 20.56 14.25 15.31
N GLU A 278 21.03 13.06 14.91
CA GLU A 278 20.56 12.39 13.70
C GLU A 278 19.08 11.97 13.82
N ILE A 279 18.69 11.41 14.97
CA ILE A 279 17.31 11.02 15.25
C ILE A 279 16.38 12.23 15.17
N ASP A 280 16.74 13.32 15.83
CA ASP A 280 15.96 14.56 15.86
C ASP A 280 15.80 15.17 14.46
N TYR A 281 16.85 15.10 13.64
CA TYR A 281 16.80 15.54 12.24
C TYR A 281 15.87 14.66 11.42
N CYS A 282 16.07 13.35 11.44
CA CYS A 282 15.32 12.42 10.59
C CYS A 282 13.82 12.41 10.93
N ARG A 283 13.46 12.52 12.22
CA ARG A 283 12.05 12.60 12.64
C ARG A 283 11.33 13.86 12.14
N LYS A 284 12.07 14.96 11.91
CA LYS A 284 11.52 16.22 11.39
C LYS A 284 11.50 16.28 9.86
N ALA A 285 12.15 15.34 9.19
CA ALA A 285 12.20 15.30 7.73
C ALA A 285 10.80 15.06 7.13
N PRO A 286 10.52 15.57 5.91
CA PRO A 286 9.25 15.31 5.22
C PRO A 286 8.96 13.82 5.01
N ASN A 287 10.01 13.01 4.84
CA ASN A 287 9.93 11.55 4.80
C ASN A 287 10.96 10.99 5.80
N PRO A 288 10.55 10.72 7.06
CA PRO A 288 11.44 10.19 8.08
C PRO A 288 12.07 8.86 7.70
N GLN A 289 11.30 7.95 7.07
CA GLN A 289 11.77 6.66 6.59
C GLN A 289 12.97 6.83 5.64
N ALA A 290 12.81 7.64 4.59
CA ALA A 290 13.87 7.93 3.64
C ALA A 290 15.09 8.60 4.28
N SER A 291 14.86 9.50 5.24
CA SER A 291 15.95 10.19 5.95
C SER A 291 16.78 9.24 6.81
N PHE A 292 16.13 8.34 7.57
CA PHE A 292 16.82 7.36 8.41
C PHE A 292 17.62 6.36 7.56
N THR A 293 17.00 5.79 6.52
CA THR A 293 17.68 4.89 5.57
C THR A 293 18.83 5.61 4.85
N GLY A 294 18.64 6.89 4.50
CA GLY A 294 19.67 7.80 3.97
C GLY A 294 20.92 7.85 4.83
N LYS A 295 20.74 8.16 6.12
CA LYS A 295 21.82 8.26 7.10
C LYS A 295 22.45 6.91 7.39
N TRP A 296 21.66 5.83 7.44
CA TRP A 296 22.17 4.47 7.61
C TRP A 296 23.11 4.06 6.47
N SER A 297 22.67 4.25 5.23
CA SER A 297 23.50 3.92 4.06
C SER A 297 24.78 4.76 4.02
N ALA A 298 24.71 6.03 4.42
CA ALA A 298 25.88 6.89 4.55
C ALA A 298 26.90 6.36 5.59
N LYS A 299 26.44 5.87 6.74
CA LYS A 299 27.32 5.27 7.77
C LYS A 299 28.01 4.02 7.24
N GLU A 300 27.29 3.14 6.54
CA GLU A 300 27.84 1.94 5.91
C GLU A 300 28.84 2.29 4.80
N ALA A 301 28.53 3.27 3.95
CA ALA A 301 29.44 3.75 2.92
C ALA A 301 30.74 4.31 3.53
N VAL A 302 30.65 5.10 4.60
CA VAL A 302 31.83 5.63 5.31
C VAL A 302 32.64 4.48 5.91
N PHE A 303 32.01 3.54 6.60
CA PHE A 303 32.68 2.38 7.18
C PHE A 303 33.44 1.58 6.12
N LYS A 304 32.80 1.30 4.97
CA LYS A 304 33.43 0.61 3.83
C LYS A 304 34.62 1.38 3.27
N SER A 305 34.53 2.71 3.19
CA SER A 305 35.62 3.54 2.68
C SER A 305 36.89 3.47 3.53
N PHE A 306 36.80 3.13 4.82
CA PHE A 306 37.95 3.04 5.73
C PHE A 306 38.80 1.78 5.55
N ASN A 307 38.25 0.73 4.93
CA ASN A 307 38.91 -0.58 4.76
C ASN A 307 39.49 -1.12 6.09
N VAL A 308 38.70 -1.04 7.16
CA VAL A 308 39.01 -1.57 8.50
C VAL A 308 38.20 -2.84 8.76
N ALA A 309 38.73 -3.74 9.59
CA ALA A 309 38.05 -4.98 9.91
C ALA A 309 36.75 -4.70 10.69
N SER A 310 35.66 -5.36 10.30
CA SER A 310 34.40 -5.29 11.04
C SER A 310 34.53 -5.96 12.40
N ARG A 311 33.82 -5.41 13.40
CA ARG A 311 33.70 -5.98 14.75
C ARG A 311 32.61 -7.05 14.85
N GLY A 312 32.07 -7.49 13.71
CA GLY A 312 31.01 -8.49 13.59
C GLY A 312 29.74 -7.93 12.97
N ALA A 313 28.86 -8.82 12.53
CA ALA A 313 27.52 -8.43 12.04
C ALA A 313 26.73 -7.79 13.20
N GLY A 314 26.37 -6.51 13.07
CA GLY A 314 25.60 -5.77 14.09
C GLY A 314 26.42 -4.93 15.07
N ALA A 315 27.71 -4.68 14.77
CA ALA A 315 28.47 -3.65 15.48
C ALA A 315 27.80 -2.27 15.29
N PRO A 316 27.68 -1.46 16.36
CA PRO A 316 27.01 -0.17 16.28
C PRO A 316 27.78 0.79 15.38
N LEU A 317 27.07 1.49 14.50
CA LEU A 317 27.63 2.55 13.65
C LEU A 317 27.42 3.97 14.21
N LYS A 318 27.07 4.07 15.49
CA LYS A 318 26.80 5.36 16.17
C LYS A 318 28.03 6.28 16.22
N ASP A 319 29.22 5.71 16.25
CA ASP A 319 30.50 6.44 16.23
C ASP A 319 30.78 7.13 14.88
N ILE A 320 30.08 6.74 13.82
CA ILE A 320 30.10 7.42 12.53
C ILE A 320 28.85 8.29 12.47
N GLU A 321 28.98 9.57 12.76
CA GLU A 321 27.86 10.50 12.76
C GLU A 321 27.78 11.24 11.43
N ILE A 322 26.58 11.34 10.85
CA ILE A 322 26.32 12.04 9.61
C ILE A 322 25.46 13.27 9.91
N VAL A 323 26.07 14.44 9.99
CA VAL A 323 25.38 15.73 10.15
C VAL A 323 25.21 16.44 8.82
N ASN A 324 24.48 17.56 8.78
CA ASN A 324 24.39 18.41 7.59
C ASN A 324 25.04 19.75 7.92
N ASP A 325 25.78 20.32 6.97
CA ASP A 325 26.35 21.66 7.09
C ASP A 325 25.28 22.76 6.88
N GLU A 326 25.69 24.03 6.95
CA GLU A 326 24.79 25.19 6.75
C GLU A 326 24.14 25.21 5.36
N GLY A 327 24.78 24.58 4.36
CA GLY A 327 24.25 24.42 3.00
C GLY A 327 23.34 23.20 2.84
N GLY A 328 23.18 22.39 3.89
CA GLY A 328 22.40 21.16 3.87
C GLY A 328 23.15 19.95 3.32
N ALA A 329 24.44 20.07 2.97
CA ALA A 329 25.24 18.95 2.49
C ALA A 329 25.65 18.02 3.66
N PRO A 330 25.60 16.69 3.48
CA PRO A 330 25.96 15.77 4.55
C PRO A 330 27.47 15.79 4.81
N THR A 331 27.85 15.81 6.08
CA THR A 331 29.24 15.80 6.56
C THR A 331 29.44 14.69 7.58
N VAL A 332 30.64 14.13 7.62
CA VAL A 332 31.00 13.00 8.49
C VAL A 332 31.72 13.52 9.73
N VAL A 333 31.23 13.16 10.90
CA VAL A 333 31.88 13.40 12.20
C VAL A 333 32.17 12.04 12.84
N LEU A 334 33.43 11.80 13.15
CA LEU A 334 33.87 10.53 13.73
C LEU A 334 34.12 10.68 15.22
N HIS A 335 33.61 9.71 15.97
CA HIS A 335 33.77 9.58 17.41
C HIS A 335 34.42 8.24 17.76
N GLY A 336 34.79 8.08 19.03
CA GLY A 336 35.14 6.78 19.62
C GLY A 336 36.08 5.94 18.78
N ASP A 337 35.70 4.68 18.57
CA ASP A 337 36.52 3.70 17.90
C ASP A 337 36.62 3.95 16.39
N ALA A 338 35.58 4.53 15.78
CA ALA A 338 35.60 4.88 14.35
C ALA A 338 36.67 5.94 14.06
N LYS A 339 36.82 6.93 14.95
CA LYS A 339 37.87 7.95 14.85
C LYS A 339 39.26 7.33 15.02
N ALA A 340 39.46 6.49 16.03
CA ALA A 340 40.74 5.82 16.26
C ALA A 340 41.15 4.93 15.07
N ALA A 341 40.19 4.22 14.47
CA ALA A 341 40.43 3.41 13.29
C ALA A 341 40.79 4.24 12.04
N ALA A 342 40.14 5.40 11.86
CA ALA A 342 40.47 6.34 10.78
C ALA A 342 41.89 6.92 10.93
N GLU A 343 42.26 7.33 12.15
CA GLU A 343 43.61 7.84 12.46
C GLU A 343 44.70 6.76 12.23
N GLN A 344 44.45 5.52 12.64
CA GLN A 344 45.38 4.40 12.42
C GLN A 344 45.60 4.11 10.92
N LYS A 345 44.58 4.32 10.09
CA LYS A 345 44.64 4.18 8.63
C LYS A 345 45.16 5.43 7.92
N GLY A 346 45.49 6.49 8.66
CA GLY A 346 45.98 7.75 8.11
C GLY A 346 44.93 8.55 7.34
N ILE A 347 43.64 8.33 7.59
CA ILE A 347 42.55 9.02 6.89
C ILE A 347 42.48 10.47 7.41
N LYS A 348 42.69 11.44 6.52
CA LYS A 348 42.66 12.87 6.83
C LYS A 348 41.28 13.49 6.66
N SER A 349 40.52 13.05 5.66
CA SER A 349 39.18 13.56 5.41
C SER A 349 38.30 12.52 4.74
N THR A 350 36.99 12.61 5.02
CA THR A 350 35.96 11.78 4.40
C THR A 350 34.81 12.65 3.93
N THR A 351 34.48 12.56 2.65
CA THR A 351 33.27 13.17 2.09
C THR A 351 32.22 12.12 1.86
N VAL A 352 30.94 12.50 1.93
CA VAL A 352 29.82 11.58 1.69
C VAL A 352 28.73 12.30 0.89
N SER A 353 28.08 11.55 0.01
CA SER A 353 26.91 11.98 -0.75
C SER A 353 25.78 10.98 -0.55
N ILE A 354 24.54 11.45 -0.49
CA ILE A 354 23.34 10.63 -0.24
C ILE A 354 22.26 11.02 -1.26
N SER A 355 21.56 10.02 -1.79
CA SER A 355 20.44 10.16 -2.70
C SER A 355 19.44 9.07 -2.37
N HIS A 356 18.16 9.39 -2.53
CA HIS A 356 17.10 8.44 -2.28
C HIS A 356 15.97 8.61 -3.29
N SER A 357 15.26 7.52 -3.50
CA SER A 357 14.04 7.42 -4.29
C SER A 357 12.95 6.79 -3.43
N ASP A 358 11.79 6.54 -4.03
CA ASP A 358 10.69 5.86 -3.35
C ASP A 358 10.99 4.36 -3.10
N ALA A 359 12.07 3.81 -3.69
CA ALA A 359 12.40 2.39 -3.59
C ALA A 359 13.73 2.12 -2.87
N GLN A 360 14.72 2.99 -3.06
CA GLN A 360 16.08 2.75 -2.55
C GLN A 360 16.81 4.04 -2.21
N VAL A 361 17.78 3.90 -1.32
CA VAL A 361 18.80 4.88 -0.95
C VAL A 361 20.14 4.40 -1.49
N ILE A 362 20.96 5.33 -1.96
CA ILE A 362 22.37 5.08 -2.24
C ILE A 362 23.21 6.13 -1.51
N ALA A 363 24.34 5.69 -0.97
CA ALA A 363 25.35 6.56 -0.42
C ALA A 363 26.74 6.21 -0.97
N VAL A 364 27.54 7.25 -1.18
CA VAL A 364 28.92 7.13 -1.61
C VAL A 364 29.78 7.94 -0.66
N ALA A 365 30.78 7.31 -0.06
CA ALA A 365 31.79 7.95 0.76
C ALA A 365 33.18 7.84 0.14
N ILE A 366 33.98 8.88 0.29
CA ILE A 366 35.36 8.94 -0.21
C ILE A 366 36.26 9.38 0.93
N SER A 367 37.19 8.50 1.30
CA SER A 367 38.19 8.76 2.36
C SER A 367 39.57 8.97 1.76
N SER A 368 40.24 10.06 2.10
CA SER A 368 41.58 10.41 1.60
C SER A 368 42.66 10.28 2.68
N GLN A 369 43.84 9.78 2.29
CA GLN A 369 45.00 9.56 3.17
C GLN A 369 46.06 10.66 3.08
#